data_AF-A0A3C1VHM9-F1
#
_entry.id   AF-A0A3C1VHM9-F1
#
_cell.length_a   1.000
_cell.length_b   1.000
_cell.length_c   1.000
_cell.angle_alpha   90.00
_cell.angle_beta   90.00
_cell.angle_gamma   90.00
#
_symmetry.space_group_name_H-M   'P 1'
#
loop_
_entity.id
_entity.type
_entity.pdbx_description
1 polymer ?
#
loop_
_entity_poly.entity_id
_entity_poly.type
_entity_poly.pdbx_seq_one_letter_code
_entity_poly.pdbx_strand_id
1 'polypeptide(L)'
;MWLMTKHGFYSIVQKQPGEFHIRARVRQDLENLVTRVPLPGAEIHATKAADYSFRIVTGQGDVRKVMQFLGDSLDYSNFKDTVARTPDQQAKHDAYASVWHTMIDALGGYGRSPKQGR
;
A
#
# COMPACT_ATOMS: atom_id res chain seq x y z
N MET A 1 -7.76 5.54 0.10
CA MET A 1 -7.36 4.30 0.79
C MET A 1 -5.84 4.25 0.89
N TRP A 2 -5.28 3.87 2.04
CA TRP A 2 -3.86 3.55 2.20
C TRP A 2 -3.70 2.05 2.43
N LEU A 3 -2.68 1.46 1.80
CA LEU A 3 -2.39 0.03 1.88
C LEU A 3 -0.90 -0.16 2.15
N MET A 4 -0.58 -0.76 3.28
CA MET A 4 0.74 -1.30 3.58
C MET A 4 0.69 -2.78 3.23
N THR A 5 1.56 -3.25 2.33
CA THR A 5 1.52 -4.62 1.80
C THR A 5 2.93 -5.19 1.73
N LYS A 6 3.05 -6.52 1.53
CA LYS A 6 4.36 -7.14 1.25
C LYS A 6 4.92 -6.80 -0.15
N HIS A 7 4.20 -6.01 -0.95
CA HIS A 7 4.58 -5.61 -2.30
C HIS A 7 4.87 -4.11 -2.44
N GLY A 8 4.50 -3.31 -1.44
CA GLY A 8 4.66 -1.86 -1.48
C GLY A 8 3.70 -1.10 -0.57
N PHE A 9 3.91 0.22 -0.50
CA PHE A 9 2.98 1.16 0.12
C PHE A 9 2.19 1.91 -0.96
N TYR A 10 0.86 1.84 -0.89
CA TYR A 10 -0.01 2.44 -1.88
C TYR A 10 -1.00 3.43 -1.27
N SER A 11 -1.30 4.49 -2.04
CA SER A 11 -2.48 5.32 -1.83
C SER A 11 -3.37 5.30 -3.06
N ILE A 12 -4.54 4.69 -2.92
CA ILE A 12 -5.53 4.58 -3.98
C ILE A 12 -6.66 5.57 -3.72
N VAL A 13 -6.94 6.44 -4.70
CA VAL A 13 -7.98 7.47 -4.62
C VAL A 13 -8.71 7.60 -5.95
N GLN A 14 -10.00 7.92 -5.89
CA GLN A 14 -10.73 8.40 -7.06
C GLN A 14 -10.51 9.90 -7.19
N LYS A 15 -9.91 10.35 -8.30
CA LYS A 15 -9.66 11.78 -8.53
C LYS A 15 -10.79 12.46 -9.26
N GLN A 16 -11.47 11.72 -10.13
CA GLN A 16 -12.69 12.12 -10.84
C GLN A 16 -13.62 10.90 -11.01
N PRO A 17 -14.91 11.08 -11.33
CA PRO A 17 -15.80 9.96 -11.66
C PRO A 17 -15.17 9.04 -12.72
N GLY A 18 -15.02 7.75 -12.42
CA GLY A 18 -14.35 6.77 -13.30
C GLY A 18 -12.81 6.75 -13.29
N GLU A 19 -12.13 7.80 -12.80
CA GLU A 19 -10.67 7.91 -12.80
C GLU A 19 -10.06 7.70 -11.41
N PHE A 20 -9.20 6.71 -11.30
CA PHE A 20 -8.50 6.32 -10.08
C PHE A 20 -6.99 6.49 -10.24
N HIS A 21 -6.36 6.97 -9.17
CA HIS A 21 -4.91 7.06 -9.07
C HIS A 21 -4.42 6.01 -8.08
N ILE A 22 -3.59 5.08 -8.53
CA ILE A 22 -2.81 4.18 -7.67
C ILE A 22 -1.46 4.84 -7.49
N ARG A 23 -1.19 5.34 -6.29
CA ARG A 23 -0.03 6.19 -6.01
C ARG A 23 0.97 5.49 -5.10
N ALA A 24 2.26 5.77 -5.28
CA ALA A 24 3.32 5.31 -4.40
C ALA A 24 4.36 6.42 -4.17
N ARG A 25 5.10 6.29 -3.07
CA ARG A 25 6.26 7.13 -2.78
C ARG A 25 7.54 6.59 -3.39
N VAL A 26 7.62 5.28 -3.55
CA VAL A 26 8.75 4.57 -4.15
C VAL A 26 8.31 3.99 -5.49
N ARG A 27 9.06 4.25 -6.56
CA ARG A 27 8.72 3.78 -7.92
C ARG A 27 8.59 2.26 -7.99
N GLN A 28 9.52 1.56 -7.34
CA GLN A 28 9.58 0.10 -7.28
C GLN A 28 8.26 -0.52 -6.78
N ASP A 29 7.52 0.15 -5.90
CA ASP A 29 6.24 -0.37 -5.40
C ASP A 29 5.19 -0.48 -6.52
N LEU A 30 5.16 0.49 -7.45
CA LEU A 30 4.27 0.42 -8.61
C LEU A 30 4.78 -0.58 -9.65
N GLU A 31 6.10 -0.70 -9.82
CA GLU A 31 6.69 -1.72 -10.71
C GLU A 31 6.35 -3.14 -10.23
N ASN A 32 6.36 -3.36 -8.92
CA ASN A 32 5.94 -4.63 -8.32
C ASN A 32 4.48 -4.98 -8.64
N LEU A 33 3.58 -3.98 -8.66
CA LEU A 33 2.18 -4.19 -9.06
C LEU A 33 2.08 -4.51 -10.54
N VAL A 34 2.66 -3.68 -11.41
CA VAL A 34 2.55 -3.84 -12.87
C VAL A 34 3.14 -5.18 -13.34
N THR A 35 4.16 -5.69 -12.65
CA THR A 35 4.76 -7.00 -12.96
C THR A 35 3.82 -8.17 -12.65
N ARG A 36 2.88 -8.01 -11.71
CA ARG A 36 2.04 -9.11 -11.18
C ARG A 36 0.57 -8.98 -11.54
N VAL A 37 0.14 -7.77 -11.89
CA VAL A 37 -1.23 -7.45 -12.26
C VAL A 37 -1.23 -6.96 -13.69
N PRO A 38 -1.97 -7.61 -14.61
CA PRO A 38 -2.09 -7.13 -15.97
C PRO A 38 -2.91 -5.84 -15.98
N LEU A 39 -2.21 -4.73 -16.17
CA LEU A 39 -2.75 -3.37 -16.28
C LEU A 39 -2.47 -2.82 -17.70
N PRO A 40 -3.30 -3.15 -18.70
CA PRO A 40 -3.05 -2.77 -20.09
C PRO A 40 -2.94 -1.25 -20.25
N GLY A 41 -1.86 -0.78 -20.87
CA GLY A 41 -1.63 0.64 -21.12
C GLY A 41 -1.31 1.47 -19.86
N ALA A 42 -1.07 0.83 -18.71
CA ALA A 42 -0.69 1.55 -17.50
C ALA A 42 0.74 2.09 -17.59
N GLU A 43 0.89 3.40 -17.46
CA GLU A 43 2.18 4.07 -17.34
C GLU A 43 2.42 4.54 -15.90
N ILE A 44 3.66 4.43 -15.44
CA ILE A 44 4.08 5.00 -14.17
C ILE A 44 4.54 6.45 -14.40
N HIS A 45 3.69 7.40 -14.05
CA HIS A 45 4.02 8.81 -14.10
C HIS A 45 4.81 9.24 -12.87
N ALA A 46 5.78 10.14 -13.04
CA ALA A 46 6.57 10.71 -11.97
C ALA A 46 6.38 12.24 -11.88
N THR A 47 6.20 12.76 -10.66
CA THR A 47 6.08 14.20 -10.40
C THR A 47 6.76 14.53 -9.07
N LYS A 48 7.96 15.09 -9.13
CA LYS A 48 8.82 15.30 -7.94
C LYS A 48 8.18 16.12 -6.82
N ALA A 49 7.38 17.13 -7.16
CA ALA A 49 6.74 18.01 -6.18
C ALA A 49 5.42 17.45 -5.57
N ALA A 50 4.96 16.29 -6.03
CA ALA A 50 3.73 15.69 -5.51
C ALA A 50 4.02 14.90 -4.22
N ASP A 51 3.09 14.98 -3.25
CA ASP A 51 3.10 14.17 -2.02
C ASP A 51 3.46 12.71 -2.33
N TYR A 52 2.72 12.09 -3.25
CA TYR A 52 3.09 10.82 -3.86
C TYR A 52 3.75 11.07 -5.20
N SER A 53 5.07 10.90 -5.27
CA SER A 53 5.85 11.23 -6.46
C SER A 53 5.57 10.31 -7.65
N PHE A 54 4.99 9.13 -7.45
CA PHE A 54 4.68 8.18 -8.52
C PHE A 54 3.21 7.79 -8.53
N ARG A 55 2.64 7.57 -9.73
CA ARG A 55 1.25 7.14 -9.89
C ARG A 55 0.99 6.41 -11.20
N ILE A 56 -0.01 5.55 -11.17
CA ILE A 56 -0.72 5.02 -12.34
C ILE A 56 -2.11 5.64 -12.33
N VAL A 57 -2.54 6.17 -13.48
CA VAL A 57 -3.92 6.62 -13.71
C VAL A 57 -4.68 5.50 -14.40
N THR A 58 -5.83 5.11 -13.85
CA THR A 58 -6.56 3.93 -14.32
C THR A 58 -8.06 4.00 -13.96
N GLY A 59 -8.84 3.02 -14.40
CA GLY A 59 -10.26 2.88 -14.09
C GLY A 59 -10.55 1.93 -12.92
N GLN A 60 -11.82 1.89 -12.49
CA GLN A 60 -12.27 1.04 -11.37
C GLN A 60 -12.01 -0.46 -11.61
N GLY A 61 -12.08 -0.94 -12.85
CA GLY A 61 -11.83 -2.34 -13.19
C GLY A 61 -10.42 -2.80 -12.83
N ASP A 62 -9.42 -1.98 -13.12
CA ASP A 62 -8.02 -2.26 -12.81
C ASP A 62 -7.72 -2.12 -11.31
N VAL A 63 -8.35 -1.17 -10.63
CA VAL A 63 -8.30 -1.10 -9.16
C VAL A 63 -8.83 -2.41 -8.55
N ARG A 64 -9.92 -2.98 -9.07
CA ARG A 64 -10.45 -4.27 -8.60
C ARG A 64 -9.44 -5.40 -8.79
N LYS A 65 -8.77 -5.49 -9.94
CA LYS A 65 -7.70 -6.49 -10.17
C LYS A 65 -6.55 -6.34 -9.18
N VAL A 66 -6.13 -5.10 -8.89
CA VAL A 66 -5.08 -4.82 -7.91
C VAL A 66 -5.51 -5.26 -6.51
N MET A 67 -6.73 -4.93 -6.09
CA MET A 67 -7.24 -5.35 -4.78
C MET A 67 -7.36 -6.87 -4.67
N GLN A 68 -7.80 -7.55 -5.73
CA GLN A 68 -7.88 -9.01 -5.78
C GLN A 68 -6.48 -9.63 -5.61
N PHE A 69 -5.50 -9.21 -6.41
CA PHE A 69 -4.13 -9.69 -6.30
C PHE A 69 -3.55 -9.47 -4.88
N LEU A 70 -3.74 -8.28 -4.30
CA LEU A 70 -3.25 -7.99 -2.95
C LEU A 70 -3.93 -8.89 -1.91
N GLY A 71 -5.22 -9.18 -2.05
CA GLY A 71 -5.95 -10.12 -1.19
C GLY A 71 -5.47 -11.57 -1.34
N ASP A 72 -5.28 -12.02 -2.57
CA ASP A 72 -4.78 -13.38 -2.88
C ASP A 72 -3.33 -13.58 -2.39
N SER A 73 -2.59 -12.49 -2.20
CA SER A 73 -1.19 -12.51 -1.73
C SER A 73 -1.02 -12.63 -0.21
N LEU A 74 -2.11 -12.76 0.56
CA LEU A 74 -2.09 -12.89 2.03
C LEU A 74 -1.73 -14.32 2.48
N ASP A 75 -0.53 -14.77 2.13
CA ASP A 75 0.02 -16.11 2.38
C ASP A 75 0.93 -16.19 3.61
N TYR A 76 0.78 -15.27 4.57
CA TYR A 76 1.67 -15.12 5.72
C TYR A 76 0.91 -14.97 7.04
N SER A 77 1.53 -15.41 8.13
CA SER A 77 0.97 -15.29 9.49
C SER A 77 1.43 -14.04 10.25
N ASN A 78 2.52 -13.40 9.82
CA ASN A 78 3.05 -12.18 10.42
C ASN A 78 3.51 -11.18 9.35
N PHE A 79 2.87 -10.01 9.32
CA PHE A 79 3.15 -8.98 8.33
C PHE A 79 4.56 -8.38 8.46
N LYS A 80 5.00 -8.06 9.69
CA LYS A 80 6.29 -7.39 9.92
C LYS A 80 7.45 -8.29 9.52
N ASP A 81 7.41 -9.55 9.94
CA ASP A 81 8.45 -10.54 9.59
C ASP A 81 8.50 -10.76 8.08
N THR A 82 7.35 -10.78 7.41
CA THR A 82 7.25 -10.92 5.95
C THR A 82 7.93 -9.74 5.24
N VAL A 83 7.66 -8.52 5.68
CA VAL A 83 8.30 -7.31 5.13
C VAL A 83 9.80 -7.33 5.38
N ALA A 84 10.25 -7.72 6.58
CA ALA A 84 11.68 -7.79 6.92
C ALA A 84 12.47 -8.78 6.06
N ARG A 85 11.81 -9.82 5.53
CA ARG A 85 12.41 -10.86 4.67
C ARG A 85 12.25 -10.59 3.17
N THR A 86 11.50 -9.56 2.79
CA THR A 86 11.25 -9.24 1.38
C THR A 86 12.28 -8.20 0.90
N PRO A 87 13.22 -8.55 -0.01
CA PRO A 87 14.41 -7.74 -0.30
C PRO A 87 14.15 -6.28 -0.66
N ASP A 88 13.14 -6.00 -1.50
CA ASP A 88 12.80 -4.65 -1.97
C ASP A 88 11.83 -3.90 -1.02
N GLN A 89 11.39 -4.56 0.05
CA GLN A 89 10.45 -4.00 1.03
C GLN A 89 11.06 -3.87 2.42
N GLN A 90 12.19 -4.52 2.68
CA GLN A 90 12.84 -4.57 3.99
C GLN A 90 13.05 -3.17 4.61
N ALA A 91 13.42 -2.18 3.80
CA ALA A 91 13.61 -0.80 4.26
C ALA A 91 12.34 -0.13 4.81
N LYS A 92 11.15 -0.70 4.55
CA LYS A 92 9.86 -0.20 5.07
C LYS A 92 9.48 -0.83 6.41
N HIS A 93 10.20 -1.87 6.86
CA HIS A 93 9.88 -2.63 8.08
C HIS A 93 9.67 -1.72 9.28
N ASP A 94 10.65 -0.88 9.61
CA ASP A 94 10.61 -0.07 10.82
C ASP A 94 9.50 0.99 10.77
N ALA A 95 9.25 1.56 9.59
CA ALA A 95 8.16 2.51 9.38
C ALA A 95 6.80 1.83 9.57
N TYR A 96 6.59 0.64 9.00
CA TYR A 96 5.35 -0.13 9.18
C TYR A 96 5.18 -0.60 10.63
N ALA A 97 6.28 -1.00 11.29
CA ALA A 97 6.27 -1.36 12.70
C ALA A 97 5.85 -0.17 13.58
N SER A 98 6.37 1.02 13.28
CA SER A 98 5.99 2.27 13.95
C SER A 98 4.49 2.58 13.79
N VAL A 99 3.94 2.45 12.57
CA VAL A 99 2.49 2.59 12.35
C VAL A 99 1.71 1.59 13.20
N TRP A 100 2.11 0.32 13.23
CA TRP A 100 1.47 -0.67 14.09
C TRP A 100 1.52 -0.27 15.57
N HIS A 101 2.66 0.25 16.06
CA HIS A 101 2.80 0.74 17.43
C HIS A 101 1.84 1.90 17.72
N THR A 102 1.74 2.87 16.81
CA THR A 102 0.76 3.96 16.93
C THR A 102 -0.67 3.42 16.99
N MET A 103 -1.00 2.44 16.14
CA MET A 103 -2.36 1.89 16.09
C MET A 103 -2.67 1.07 17.34
N ILE A 104 -1.78 0.23 17.86
CA ILE A 104 -2.05 -0.54 19.10
C ILE A 104 -2.13 0.38 20.32
N ASP A 105 -1.40 1.48 20.35
CA ASP A 105 -1.49 2.46 21.42
C ASP A 105 -2.80 3.27 21.38
N ALA A 106 -3.36 3.48 20.19
CA ALA A 106 -4.62 4.21 20.00
C ALA A 106 -5.85 3.30 20.13
N LEU A 107 -5.81 2.13 19.50
CA LEU A 107 -6.94 1.19 19.38
C LEU A 107 -6.93 0.08 20.43
N GLY A 108 -5.89 0.02 21.27
CA GLY A 108 -5.75 -1.04 22.24
C GLY A 108 -5.26 -2.35 21.64
N GLY A 109 -4.92 -3.29 22.53
CA GLY A 109 -4.33 -4.57 22.20
C GLY A 109 -3.71 -5.21 23.44
N TYR A 110 -3.65 -6.54 23.45
CA TYR A 110 -3.26 -7.32 24.64
C TYR A 110 -4.13 -6.99 25.87
N GLY A 111 -5.46 -6.97 25.70
CA GLY A 111 -6.41 -6.70 26.78
C GLY A 111 -6.62 -5.21 27.11
N ARG A 112 -5.87 -4.30 26.49
CA ARG A 112 -6.09 -2.85 26.62
C ARG A 112 -7.20 -2.37 25.69
N SER A 113 -8.09 -1.52 26.18
CA SER A 113 -9.13 -0.86 25.37
C SER A 113 -8.56 0.28 24.51
N PRO A 114 -9.24 0.66 23.42
CA PRO A 114 -8.93 1.90 22.70
C PRO A 114 -8.90 3.10 23.64
N LYS A 115 -7.97 4.04 23.41
CA LYS A 115 -7.95 5.32 24.11
C LYS A 115 -9.23 6.06 23.76
N GLN A 116 -10.06 6.37 24.75
CA GLN A 116 -11.11 7.37 24.57
C GLN A 116 -10.40 8.72 24.40
N GLY A 117 -10.71 9.41 23.31
CA GLY A 117 -10.05 10.68 22.95
C GLY A 117 -10.10 11.68 24.10
N ARG A 118 -9.10 12.58 24.14
CA ARG A 118 -9.21 13.82 24.90
C ARG A 118 -10.08 14.81 24.14
#